data_AF-A0A7L3F0K7-F1
#
_entry.id   AF-A0A7L3F0K7-F1
#
_cell.length_a   1.000
_cell.length_b   1.000
_cell.length_c   1.000
_cell.angle_alpha   90.00
_cell.angle_beta   90.00
_cell.angle_gamma   90.00
#
_symmetry.space_group_name_H-M   'P 1'
#
loop_
_entity.id
_entity.type
_entity.pdbx_description
1 polymer ?
#
loop_
_entity_poly.entity_id
_entity_poly.type
_entity_poly.pdbx_seq_one_letter_code
_entity_poly.pdbx_strand_id
1 'polypeptide(L)' 'ALLCLSTYMRAVVDRHYLQSQGYSVGSTSLADPKCRPKITSTEVIFNISYSDCGTRRQV' A
#
# COMPACT_ATOMS: atom_id res chain seq x y z
N ALA A 1 5.17 8.22 -1.36
CA ALA A 1 4.19 9.31 -1.50
C ALA A 1 2.78 8.80 -1.18
N LEU A 2 1.92 9.65 -0.64
CA LEU A 2 0.51 9.33 -0.37
C LEU A 2 -0.38 10.34 -1.10
N LEU A 3 -1.36 9.85 -1.84
CA LEU A 3 -2.35 10.66 -2.55
C LEU A 3 -3.75 10.26 -2.11
N CYS A 4 -4.56 11.24 -1.71
CA CYS A 4 -5.96 11.03 -1.38
C CYS A 4 -6.83 11.42 -2.57
N LEU A 5 -7.51 10.42 -3.17
CA LEU A 5 -8.48 10.63 -4.24
C LEU A 5 -9.90 10.56 -3.64
N SER A 6 -10.90 10.85 -4.45
CA SER A 6 -12.30 10.89 -4.02
C SER A 6 -12.83 9.55 -3.50
N THR A 7 -12.36 8.42 -4.04
CA THR A 7 -12.87 7.07 -3.72
C THR A 7 -11.84 6.14 -3.09
N TYR A 8 -10.55 6.46 -3.15
CA TYR A 8 -9.48 5.65 -2.57
C TYR A 8 -8.24 6.50 -2.26
N MET A 9 -7.34 5.95 -1.45
CA MET A 9 -5.99 6.50 -1.27
C MET A 9 -4.99 5.68 -2.09
N ARG A 10 -4.01 6.35 -2.69
CA ARG A 10 -2.89 5.70 -3.36
C ARG A 10 -1.61 5.91 -2.55
N ALA A 11 -1.06 4.83 -2.02
CA ALA A 11 0.24 4.83 -1.34
C ALA A 11 1.30 4.21 -2.26
N VAL A 12 2.39 4.94 -2.47
CA VAL A 12 3.54 4.49 -3.27
C VAL A 12 4.77 4.47 -2.37
N VAL A 13 5.40 3.31 -2.26
CA VAL A 13 6.63 3.11 -1.48
C VAL A 13 7.74 2.68 -2.42
N ASP A 14 8.94 3.23 -2.24
CA ASP A 14 10.11 2.81 -3.00
C ASP A 14 10.51 1.37 -2.62
N ARG A 15 10.73 0.54 -3.64
CA ARG A 15 11.05 -0.87 -3.46
C ARG A 15 12.44 -1.05 -2.86
N HIS A 16 13.42 -0.26 -3.30
CA HIS A 16 14.80 -0.36 -2.83
C HIS A 16 14.91 0.07 -1.36
N TYR A 17 14.12 1.05 -0.95
CA TYR A 17 13.98 1.45 0.44
C TYR A 17 13.46 0.30 1.31
N LEU A 18 12.40 -0.39 0.90
CA LEU A 18 11.89 -1.55 1.65
C LEU A 18 12.96 -2.65 1.77
N GLN A 19 13.66 -2.94 0.68
CA GLN A 19 14.71 -3.95 0.67
C GLN A 19 15.92 -3.57 1.53
N SER A 20 16.32 -2.29 1.55
CA SER A 20 17.44 -1.82 2.38
C SER A 20 17.13 -1.87 3.87
N GLN A 21 15.85 -1.80 4.25
CA GLN A 21 15.37 -2.01 5.61
C GLN A 21 15.17 -3.50 5.96
N GLY A 22 15.46 -4.43 5.04
CA GLY A 22 15.32 -5.87 5.26
C GLY A 22 13.90 -6.40 5.05
N TYR A 23 12.97 -5.61 4.51
CA TYR A 23 11.61 -6.07 4.23
C TYR A 23 11.53 -6.83 2.90
N SER A 24 10.82 -7.96 2.93
CA SER A 24 10.43 -8.66 1.71
C SER A 24 9.21 -8.00 1.09
N VAL A 25 9.40 -7.47 -0.11
CA VAL A 25 8.36 -6.78 -0.90
C VAL A 25 7.12 -7.66 -1.09
N GLY A 26 7.29 -8.98 -1.29
CA GLY A 26 6.18 -9.92 -1.45
C GLY A 26 5.38 -10.18 -0.18
N SER A 27 5.98 -9.94 0.99
CA SER A 27 5.32 -10.07 2.29
C SER A 27 4.63 -8.79 2.76
N THR A 28 4.82 -7.67 2.05
CA THR A 28 4.23 -6.39 2.44
C THR A 28 2.74 -6.38 2.11
N SER A 29 1.89 -6.13 3.11
CA SER A 29 0.42 -6.11 2.96
C SER A 29 -0.21 -4.97 3.77
N LEU A 30 -1.45 -4.63 3.43
CA LEU A 30 -2.31 -3.82 4.29
C LEU A 30 -2.88 -4.68 5.43
N ALA A 31 -3.69 -4.07 6.29
CA ALA A 31 -4.38 -4.75 7.39
C ALA A 31 -5.27 -5.90 6.90
N ASP A 32 -5.91 -5.76 5.73
CA ASP A 32 -6.52 -6.87 5.01
C ASP A 32 -5.51 -7.49 4.00
N PRO A 33 -5.08 -8.75 4.19
CA PRO A 33 -4.14 -9.43 3.29
C PRO A 33 -4.68 -9.66 1.87
N LYS A 34 -6.00 -9.54 1.65
CA LYS A 34 -6.59 -9.61 0.31
C LYS A 34 -6.25 -8.38 -0.53
N CYS A 35 -6.00 -7.25 0.10
CA CYS A 35 -5.57 -6.03 -0.58
C CYS A 35 -4.06 -6.07 -0.87
N ARG A 36 -3.72 -6.71 -1.99
CA ARG A 36 -2.33 -6.86 -2.44
C ARG A 36 -1.84 -5.63 -3.20
N PRO A 37 -0.57 -5.22 -3.02
CA PRO A 37 0.00 -4.15 -3.80
C PRO A 37 0.25 -4.57 -5.25
N LYS A 38 0.30 -3.58 -6.14
CA LYS A 38 0.95 -3.71 -7.44
C LYS A 38 2.45 -3.44 -7.25
N ILE A 39 3.26 -4.45 -7.56
CA ILE A 39 4.72 -4.37 -7.44
C ILE A 39 5.31 -4.13 -8.82
N THR A 40 6.18 -3.12 -8.93
CA THR A 40 6.96 -2.82 -10.14
C THR A 40 8.46 -3.06 -9.86
N SER A 41 9.31 -2.68 -10.81
CA SER A 41 10.77 -2.75 -10.64
C SER A 41 11.26 -1.82 -9.52
N THR A 42 10.64 -0.66 -9.35
CA THR A 42 11.09 0.39 -8.41
C THR A 42 10.09 0.74 -7.33
N GLU A 43 8.81 0.35 -7.47
CA GLU A 43 7.74 0.82 -6.60
C GLU A 43 6.86 -0.32 -6.09
N VAL A 44 6.30 -0.11 -4.91
CA VAL A 44 5.22 -0.89 -4.32
C VAL A 44 4.01 0.03 -4.16
N ILE A 45 2.95 -0.26 -4.89
CA ILE A 45 1.79 0.63 -5.05
C ILE A 45 0.57 -0.02 -4.43
N PHE A 46 -0.05 0.65 -3.47
CA PHE A 46 -1.32 0.26 -2.87
C PHE A 46 -2.42 1.23 -3.31
N ASN A 47 -3.51 0.69 -3.85
CA ASN A 47 -4.77 1.41 -4.02
C ASN A 47 -5.71 0.96 -2.91
N ILE A 48 -5.99 1.86 -1.97
CA ILE A 48 -6.65 1.59 -0.69
C ILE A 48 -8.05 2.18 -0.74
N SER A 49 -9.06 1.33 -0.99
CA SER A 49 -10.48 1.72 -0.92
C SER A 49 -10.80 2.27 0.47
N TYR A 50 -11.57 3.36 0.58
CA TYR A 50 -12.01 3.87 1.89
C TYR A 50 -12.99 2.91 2.59
N SER A 51 -13.64 2.03 1.83
CA SER A 51 -14.66 1.11 2.33
C SER A 51 -14.12 -0.30 2.65
N ASP A 52 -12.87 -0.60 2.29
CA ASP A 52 -12.29 -1.95 2.39
C ASP A 52 -10.83 -1.91 2.89
N CYS A 53 -10.08 -2.99 2.69
CA CYS A 53 -8.65 -3.05 3.01
C CYS A 53 -8.30 -2.83 4.49
N GLY A 54 -9.29 -2.98 5.39
CA GLY A 54 -9.14 -2.74 6.82
C GLY A 54 -9.07 -1.25 7.19
N THR A 55 -9.49 -0.34 6.29
CA THR A 55 -9.62 1.08 6.64
C THR A 55 -10.67 1.29 7.71
N ARG A 56 -10.50 2.35 8.50
CA ARG A 56 -11.47 2.76 9.52
C ARG A 56 -11.77 4.24 9.34
N ARG A 57 -13.06 4.58 9.44
CA ARG A 57 -13.52 5.97 9.50
C ARG A 57 -13.59 6.40 10.96
N GLN A 58 -13.01 7.55 11.27
CA GLN A 58 -13.15 8.21 12.57
C GLN A 58 -14.01 9.47 12.38
N VAL A 59 -14.78 9.80 13.41
CA VAL A 59 -15.69 10.95 13.49
C VAL A 59 -15.21 11.93 14.54
#